data_AF-A0A815Q4R8-F1
#
_entry.id   AF-A0A815Q4R8-F1
#
_cell.length_a   1.000
_cell.length_b   1.000
_cell.length_c   1.000
_cell.angle_alpha   90.00
_cell.angle_beta   90.00
_cell.angle_gamma   90.00
#
_symmetry.space_group_name_H-M   'P 1'
#
loop_
_entity.id
_entity.type
_entity.pdbx_description
1 polymer ?
#
loop_
_entity_poly.entity_id
_entity_poly.type
_entity_poly.pdbx_seq_one_letter_code
_entity_poly.pdbx_strand_id
1 'polypeptide(L)'
;MKFVCGWLRLIIMCITCLSVTEKVFYISMFDAYPKDNIDDSSEIQLVIYEAISYGLNVTIAFGFGTSNLSSKIVISNATNLIITE
;
A
#
# COMPACT_ATOMS: atom_id res chain seq x y z
N MET A 1 1.60 -35.48 -25.28
CA MET A 1 2.62 -34.88 -24.38
C MET A 1 2.84 -33.37 -24.57
N LYS A 2 2.81 -32.81 -25.80
CA LYS A 2 3.04 -31.36 -26.02
C LYS A 2 1.99 -30.44 -25.37
N PHE A 3 0.71 -30.83 -25.35
CA PHE A 3 -0.37 -30.03 -24.77
C PHE A 3 -0.27 -29.89 -23.25
N VAL A 4 0.04 -30.97 -22.52
CA VAL A 4 0.20 -30.96 -21.04
C VAL A 4 1.34 -30.02 -20.61
N CYS A 5 2.41 -29.96 -21.39
CA CYS A 5 3.55 -29.07 -21.15
C CYS A 5 3.18 -27.59 -21.36
N GLY A 6 2.25 -27.29 -22.26
CA GLY A 6 1.73 -25.94 -22.49
C GLY A 6 0.92 -25.41 -21.30
N TRP A 7 0.02 -26.23 -20.76
CA TRP A 7 -0.78 -25.86 -19.57
C TRP A 7 0.08 -25.68 -18.32
N LEU A 8 1.09 -26.53 -18.13
CA LEU A 8 2.01 -26.40 -16.99
C LEU A 8 2.79 -25.07 -17.04
N ARG A 9 3.24 -24.66 -18.23
CA ARG A 9 3.92 -23.37 -18.43
C ARG A 9 2.99 -22.18 -18.15
N LEU A 10 1.73 -22.27 -18.57
CA LEU A 10 0.73 -21.24 -18.30
C LEU A 10 0.45 -21.11 -16.79
N ILE A 11 0.31 -22.23 -16.08
CA ILE A 11 0.08 -22.23 -14.62
C ILE A 11 1.27 -21.61 -13.89
N ILE A 12 2.51 -22.00 -14.25
CA ILE A 12 3.72 -21.44 -13.64
C ILE A 12 3.79 -19.93 -13.90
N MET A 13 3.51 -19.48 -15.13
CA MET A 13 3.47 -18.05 -15.47
C MET A 13 2.42 -17.29 -14.65
N CYS A 14 1.21 -17.85 -14.49
CA CYS A 14 0.15 -17.24 -13.68
C CYS A 14 0.55 -17.13 -12.20
N ILE A 15 1.17 -18.17 -11.62
CA ILE A 15 1.63 -18.13 -10.22
C ILE A 15 2.70 -17.04 -10.03
N THR A 16 3.64 -16.92 -10.98
CA THR A 16 4.67 -15.87 -10.92
C THR A 16 4.08 -14.47 -11.08
N CYS A 17 3.06 -14.28 -11.92
CA CYS A 17 2.38 -12.98 -12.07
C CYS A 17 1.55 -12.59 -10.84
N LEU A 18 1.04 -13.56 -10.08
CA LEU A 18 0.23 -13.30 -8.88
C LEU A 18 1.07 -13.04 -7.62
N SER A 19 2.37 -13.32 -7.66
CA SER A 19 3.28 -13.12 -6.52
C SER A 19 3.75 -11.67 -6.42
N VAL A 20 2.84 -10.76 -6.10
CA VAL A 20 3.19 -9.38 -5.71
C VAL A 20 3.57 -9.39 -4.24
N THR A 21 4.84 -9.14 -3.94
CA THR A 21 5.37 -9.17 -2.56
C THR A 21 5.44 -7.79 -1.90
N GLU A 22 5.28 -6.73 -2.69
CA GLU A 22 5.40 -5.35 -2.25
C GLU A 22 4.28 -4.49 -2.84
N LYS A 23 3.75 -3.57 -2.03
CA LYS A 23 2.72 -2.63 -2.47
C LYS A 23 3.01 -1.21 -2.00
N VAL A 24 2.76 -0.24 -2.87
CA VAL A 24 2.84 1.19 -2.55
C VAL A 24 1.42 1.75 -2.43
N PHE A 25 1.13 2.39 -1.30
CA PHE A 25 -0.09 3.16 -1.07
C PHE A 25 0.26 4.64 -1.12
N TYR A 26 -0.42 5.39 -1.99
CA TYR A 26 -0.29 6.84 -2.03
C TYR A 26 -1.42 7.44 -1.20
N ILE A 27 -1.11 8.39 -0.30
CA ILE A 27 -2.14 9.02 0.55
C ILE A 27 -3.20 9.76 -0.27
N SER A 28 -2.83 10.24 -1.46
CA SER A 28 -3.75 10.89 -2.40
C SER A 28 -4.82 9.94 -2.96
N MET A 29 -4.61 8.61 -2.90
CA MET A 29 -5.66 7.63 -3.26
C MET A 29 -6.77 7.57 -2.20
N PHE A 30 -6.57 8.23 -1.07
CA PHE A 30 -7.45 8.24 0.09
C PHE A 30 -7.88 9.67 0.42
N ASP A 31 -7.81 10.58 -0.55
CA ASP A 31 -8.21 11.99 -0.43
C ASP A 31 -7.42 12.81 0.60
N ALA A 32 -6.23 12.36 1.01
CA ALA A 32 -5.27 13.18 1.76
C ALA A 32 -4.32 13.90 0.79
N TYR A 33 -4.24 15.22 0.91
CA TYR A 33 -3.44 16.06 0.00
C TYR A 33 -2.55 17.02 0.78
N PRO A 34 -1.22 16.88 0.69
CA PRO A 34 -0.31 17.81 1.36
C PRO A 34 -0.51 19.26 0.87
N LYS A 35 -0.40 20.23 1.81
CA LYS A 35 -0.43 21.69 1.58
C LYS A 35 -1.79 22.31 1.20
N ASP A 36 -2.90 21.64 1.42
CA ASP A 36 -4.23 22.20 1.15
C ASP A 36 -4.88 22.90 2.37
N ASN A 37 -4.21 22.87 3.53
CA ASN A 37 -4.71 23.37 4.83
C ASN A 37 -5.94 22.62 5.38
N ILE A 38 -6.22 21.42 4.87
CA ILE A 38 -7.25 20.51 5.36
C ILE A 38 -6.61 19.54 6.35
N ASP A 39 -7.42 19.03 7.28
CA ASP A 39 -7.01 17.98 8.21
C ASP A 39 -7.04 16.62 7.51
N ASP A 40 -5.87 15.99 7.36
CA ASP A 40 -5.68 14.71 6.68
C ASP A 40 -5.73 13.52 7.65
N SER A 41 -6.03 13.74 8.94
CA SER A 41 -5.85 12.73 9.98
C SER A 41 -6.62 11.43 9.72
N SER A 42 -7.89 11.53 9.31
CA SER A 42 -8.76 10.37 9.07
C SER A 42 -8.28 9.53 7.89
N GLU A 43 -7.88 10.22 6.83
CA GLU A 43 -7.48 9.67 5.54
C GLU A 43 -6.12 8.97 5.66
N ILE A 44 -5.17 9.60 6.35
CA ILE A 44 -3.86 9.00 6.68
C ILE A 44 -4.06 7.77 7.57
N GLN A 45 -4.96 7.84 8.56
CA GLN A 45 -5.26 6.70 9.41
C GLN A 45 -5.90 5.54 8.61
N LEU A 46 -6.76 5.84 7.63
CA LEU A 46 -7.35 4.85 6.73
C LEU A 46 -6.28 4.16 5.87
N VAL A 47 -5.37 4.93 5.28
CA VAL A 47 -4.21 4.40 4.53
C VAL A 47 -3.40 3.42 5.36
N ILE A 48 -3.14 3.79 6.62
CA ILE A 48 -2.34 2.97 7.53
C ILE A 48 -3.07 1.66 7.84
N TYR A 49 -4.38 1.71 8.08
CA TYR A 49 -5.17 0.50 8.29
C TYR A 49 -5.16 -0.42 7.06
N GLU A 50 -5.30 0.14 5.86
CA GLU A 50 -5.26 -0.64 4.62
C GLU A 50 -3.87 -1.22 4.34
N ALA A 51 -2.81 -0.46 4.64
CA ALA A 51 -1.43 -0.93 4.50
C ALA A 51 -1.13 -2.08 5.49
N ILE A 52 -1.58 -1.97 6.73
CA ILE A 52 -1.42 -3.03 7.73
C ILE A 52 -2.27 -4.26 7.38
N SER A 53 -3.50 -4.07 6.90
CA SER A 53 -4.41 -5.17 6.53
C SER A 53 -3.88 -5.98 5.33
N TYR A 54 -3.06 -5.36 4.47
CA TYR A 54 -2.41 -6.04 3.34
C TYR A 54 -1.45 -7.15 3.79
N GLY A 55 -0.83 -7.03 4.98
CA GLY A 55 -0.08 -8.11 5.62
C GLY A 55 1.25 -8.50 4.98
N LEU A 56 1.73 -7.74 3.98
CA LEU A 56 3.03 -7.92 3.32
C LEU A 56 3.86 -6.63 3.45
N ASN A 57 5.00 -6.58 2.77
CA ASN A 57 5.85 -5.39 2.72
C ASN A 57 5.09 -4.25 2.03
N VAL A 58 4.94 -3.12 2.72
CA VAL A 58 4.16 -1.98 2.23
C VAL A 58 4.94 -0.69 2.40
N THR A 59 4.82 0.18 1.39
CA THR A 59 5.30 1.56 1.47
C THR A 59 4.11 2.50 1.38
N ILE A 60 3.99 3.43 2.32
CA ILE A 60 3.06 4.54 2.26
C ILE A 60 3.83 5.76 1.78
N ALA A 61 3.43 6.32 0.63
CA ALA A 61 4.03 7.49 0.02
C ALA A 61 3.13 8.71 0.26
N PHE A 62 3.67 9.72 0.94
CA PHE A 62 2.94 10.95 1.29
C PHE A 62 2.98 11.99 0.17
N GLY A 63 3.98 11.94 -0.71
CA GLY A 63 4.21 13.00 -1.68
C GLY A 63 4.75 14.28 -1.02
N PHE A 64 5.27 15.18 -1.85
CA PHE A 64 5.95 16.37 -1.36
C PHE A 64 5.03 17.37 -0.67
N GLY A 65 5.15 17.52 0.64
CA GLY A 65 4.55 18.62 1.37
C GLY A 65 4.35 18.38 2.85
N THR A 66 3.49 19.20 3.45
CA THR A 66 3.09 19.09 4.85
C THR A 66 1.61 18.76 4.91
N SER A 67 1.27 17.63 5.51
CA SER A 67 -0.09 17.28 5.89
C SER A 67 -0.43 17.84 7.26
N ASN A 68 -1.66 18.27 7.47
CA ASN A 68 -2.10 18.70 8.79
C ASN A 68 -2.76 17.53 9.52
N LEU A 69 -2.45 17.42 10.79
CA LEU A 69 -3.00 16.40 11.67
C LEU A 69 -3.64 17.09 12.87
N SER A 70 -4.97 17.05 12.96
CA SER A 70 -5.71 17.46 14.16
C SER A 70 -5.78 16.36 15.23
N SER A 71 -5.45 15.11 14.86
CA SER A 71 -5.52 13.95 15.76
C SER A 71 -4.32 13.02 15.65
N LYS A 72 -4.22 12.10 16.62
CA LYS A 72 -3.11 11.16 16.70
C LYS A 72 -3.27 10.04 15.67
N ILE A 73 -2.22 9.84 14.87
CA ILE A 73 -2.06 8.66 14.03
C ILE A 73 -1.54 7.48 14.86
N VAL A 74 -2.21 6.33 14.74
CA VAL A 74 -1.88 5.10 15.45
C VAL A 74 -1.45 4.03 14.46
N ILE A 75 -0.23 3.54 14.65
CA ILE A 75 0.34 2.41 13.91
C ILE A 75 0.57 1.28 14.92
N SER A 76 -0.09 0.13 14.71
CA SER A 76 0.04 -1.04 15.57
C SER A 76 0.03 -2.32 14.73
N ASN A 77 0.81 -3.33 15.14
CA ASN A 77 0.91 -4.62 14.45
C ASN A 77 1.31 -4.54 12.97
N ALA A 78 2.15 -3.56 12.60
CA ALA A 78 2.64 -3.42 11.24
C ALA A 78 3.76 -4.43 10.93
N THR A 79 3.75 -5.00 9.72
CA THR A 79 4.80 -5.89 9.21
C THR A 79 5.56 -5.18 8.09
N ASN A 80 6.84 -4.85 8.30
CA ASN A 80 7.71 -4.20 7.30
C ASN A 80 7.05 -3.01 6.58
N LEU A 81 6.38 -2.15 7.34
CA LEU A 81 5.76 -0.92 6.83
C LEU A 81 6.80 0.19 6.76
N ILE A 82 6.89 0.83 5.60
CA ILE A 82 7.75 1.98 5.33
C ILE A 82 6.86 3.19 5.09
N ILE A 83 7.22 4.33 5.67
CA ILE A 83 6.61 5.63 5.37
C ILE A 83 7.67 6.49 4.70
N THR A 84 7.33 7.06 3.55
CA THR A 84 8.23 7.90 2.77
C THR A 84 7.53 9.16 2.28
N GLU A 85 8.35 10.11 1.85
CA GLU A 85 7.95 11.41 1.32
C GLU A 85 7.20 11.33 0.00
#